data_AF-A0A1Q3WTM4-F1
#
_entry.id   AF-A0A1Q3WTM4-F1
#
_cell.length_a   1.000
_cell.length_b   1.000
_cell.length_c   1.000
_cell.angle_alpha   90.00
_cell.angle_beta   90.00
_cell.angle_gamma   90.00
#
_symmetry.space_group_name_H-M   'P 1'
#
loop_
_entity.id
_entity.type
_entity.pdbx_description
1 polymer ?
#
loop_
_entity_poly.entity_id
_entity_poly.type
_entity_poly.pdbx_seq_one_letter_code
_entity_poly.pdbx_strand_id
1 'polypeptide(L)'
;MRLSTLYQLKQPLFSLASTVILGVLVHTAGYGQGNPAATPSGTQPAPTPSAAVTADSLTFDFNQDISVQLIPFEDMFKLALAYSPTIKFEAAVAAGTQASYNLSKVQILQNLTGYANYSSGNQAILSTGTNANDQLAQISNGYRYGVNVAFSIHELFGRPQQIRLAKANYDATIERKRLAEIQLRRDLFNLYQDLLLAQKILQIRLRDDQASLAAYRIAEVELQKGKIAPEAHAFNSNRYAETRATVEQAKTSFIKAIYALELFVGVPIRQLKRV
;
A
#
# COMPACT_ATOMS: atom_id res chain seq x y z
N MET A 1 -17.68 -8.64 41.27
CA MET A 1 -16.99 -7.49 41.87
C MET A 1 -15.58 -7.47 41.28
N ARG A 2 -15.34 -6.77 40.16
CA ARG A 2 -15.07 -5.32 40.00
C ARG A 2 -13.80 -4.84 40.70
N LEU A 3 -12.87 -4.35 39.86
CA LEU A 3 -11.73 -3.43 40.02
C LEU A 3 -10.57 -4.02 39.18
N SER A 4 -10.30 -3.72 37.90
CA SER A 4 -10.41 -2.51 37.07
C SER A 4 -9.93 -1.24 37.78
N THR A 5 -8.75 -0.73 37.42
CA THR A 5 -8.52 0.64 36.87
C THR A 5 -7.03 1.04 36.94
N LEU A 6 -6.43 1.15 35.75
CA LEU A 6 -5.58 2.24 35.21
C LEU A 6 -4.45 2.85 36.08
N TYR A 7 -3.19 2.80 35.65
CA TYR A 7 -2.50 3.61 34.60
C TYR A 7 -1.92 4.95 35.10
N GLN A 8 -0.76 5.24 34.53
CA GLN A 8 -0.03 6.52 34.51
C GLN A 8 0.71 6.94 35.78
N LEU A 9 2.04 7.04 35.69
CA LEU A 9 2.67 8.36 35.77
C LEU A 9 4.05 8.42 35.08
N LYS A 10 4.10 9.24 34.03
CA LYS A 10 5.14 10.22 33.67
C LYS A 10 6.62 9.79 33.58
N GLN A 11 7.05 9.61 32.33
CA GLN A 11 8.31 10.22 31.84
C GLN A 11 8.22 11.75 31.93
N PRO A 12 9.35 12.46 32.15
CA PRO A 12 10.13 13.01 31.03
C PRO A 12 11.65 12.96 31.31
N LEU A 13 12.54 12.87 30.32
CA LEU A 13 13.04 14.04 29.62
C LEU A 13 13.87 13.61 28.40
N PHE A 14 13.41 14.06 27.25
CA PHE A 14 14.23 14.33 26.07
C PHE A 14 15.25 15.42 26.41
N SER A 15 16.53 15.18 26.12
CA SER A 15 17.47 16.20 25.62
C SER A 15 18.74 15.51 25.12
N LEU A 16 18.67 14.90 23.94
CA LEU A 16 19.88 14.63 23.15
C LEU A 16 20.14 15.88 22.32
N ALA A 17 20.92 16.78 22.88
CA ALA A 17 21.51 17.88 22.14
C ALA A 17 22.51 17.29 21.12
N SER A 18 22.07 17.29 19.87
CA SER A 18 22.92 17.13 18.69
C SER A 18 24.02 18.19 18.73
N THR A 19 25.28 17.77 18.72
CA THR A 19 26.40 18.64 18.34
C THR A 19 27.30 17.88 17.39
N VAL A 20 26.96 17.93 16.10
CA VAL A 20 27.86 17.60 15.00
C VAL A 20 28.78 18.80 14.81
N ILE A 21 30.03 18.70 15.26
CA ILE A 21 31.08 19.65 14.86
C ILE A 21 31.70 19.10 13.57
N LEU A 22 31.18 19.55 12.44
CA LEU A 22 31.80 19.37 11.13
C LEU A 22 32.72 20.57 10.88
N GLY A 23 34.02 20.38 11.05
CA GLY A 23 35.03 21.36 10.65
C GLY A 23 35.25 21.32 9.14
N VAL A 24 34.57 22.19 8.40
CA VAL A 24 34.93 22.54 7.02
C VAL A 24 35.41 23.99 7.02
N LEU A 25 36.65 24.17 6.59
CA LEU A 25 37.33 25.46 6.48
C LEU A 25 37.49 25.76 4.98
N VAL A 26 36.55 26.49 4.38
CA VAL A 26 36.72 27.13 3.06
C VAL A 26 36.05 28.50 3.07
N HIS A 27 36.74 29.43 2.42
CA HIS A 27 36.67 30.88 2.54
C HIS A 27 35.35 31.57 2.20
N THR A 28 35.19 32.73 2.82
CA THR A 28 34.21 33.78 2.58
C THR A 28 34.49 34.54 1.28
N ALA A 29 33.44 34.77 0.49
CA ALA A 29 33.31 35.94 -0.37
C ALA A 29 31.83 36.36 -0.31
N GLY A 30 31.58 37.49 0.37
CA GLY A 30 30.27 38.09 0.47
C GLY A 30 30.06 39.14 -0.61
N TYR A 31 28.87 39.12 -1.21
CA TYR A 31 28.11 40.22 -1.80
C TYR A 31 26.66 39.66 -1.78
N GLY A 32 25.60 40.31 -1.33
CA GLY A 32 25.31 41.71 -1.16
C GLY A 32 23.85 41.86 -1.63
N GLN A 33 22.95 42.13 -0.69
CA GLN A 33 21.80 43.05 -0.81
C GLN A 33 20.72 42.79 -1.88
N GLY A 34 19.45 42.80 -1.44
CA GLY A 34 18.33 43.25 -2.29
C GLY A 34 17.08 42.39 -2.24
N ASN A 35 16.25 42.61 -1.23
CA ASN A 35 14.82 42.33 -1.31
C ASN A 35 14.14 43.60 -1.85
N PRO A 36 13.21 43.50 -2.81
CA PRO A 36 12.02 44.33 -2.70
C PRO A 36 10.71 43.56 -2.92
N ALA A 37 9.68 44.20 -2.36
CA ALA A 37 8.31 43.78 -2.20
C ALA A 37 7.53 43.43 -3.49
N ALA A 38 6.56 42.53 -3.28
CA ALA A 38 5.16 42.55 -3.72
C ALA A 38 4.79 43.02 -5.15
N THR A 39 4.04 42.16 -5.85
CA THR A 39 2.72 42.50 -6.40
C THR A 39 1.92 41.21 -6.69
N PRO A 40 0.61 41.17 -6.39
CA PRO A 40 -0.29 40.13 -6.86
C PRO A 40 -0.96 40.60 -8.15
N SER A 41 -0.80 39.84 -9.23
CA SER A 41 -1.56 40.03 -10.47
C SER A 41 -2.42 38.81 -10.72
N GLY A 42 -3.74 39.02 -10.65
CA GLY A 42 -4.76 38.06 -11.06
C GLY A 42 -4.89 37.94 -12.58
N THR A 43 -5.89 37.14 -12.98
CA THR A 43 -6.31 36.76 -14.35
C THR A 43 -5.29 35.88 -15.10
N GLN A 44 -5.59 34.66 -15.55
CA GLN A 44 -6.81 34.16 -16.19
C GLN A 44 -6.79 32.61 -16.19
N PRO A 45 -7.94 31.91 -16.12
CA PRO A 45 -8.00 30.46 -16.07
C PRO A 45 -7.60 29.85 -17.42
N ALA A 46 -6.54 29.03 -17.41
CA ALA A 46 -6.15 28.23 -18.56
C ALA A 46 -7.15 27.08 -18.77
N PRO A 47 -7.46 26.76 -20.04
CA PRO A 47 -8.62 25.98 -20.43
C PRO A 47 -8.53 24.54 -19.91
N THR A 48 -9.67 24.06 -19.43
CA THR A 48 -9.96 22.64 -19.31
C THR A 48 -9.47 21.91 -20.57
N PRO A 49 -8.53 20.97 -20.48
CA PRO A 49 -8.52 19.92 -21.47
C PRO A 49 -9.89 19.26 -21.32
N SER A 50 -10.75 19.48 -22.32
CA SER A 50 -11.81 18.55 -22.64
C SER A 50 -11.11 17.22 -22.79
N ALA A 51 -11.02 16.49 -21.68
CA ALA A 51 -10.70 15.09 -21.69
C ALA A 51 -11.84 14.50 -22.51
N ALA A 52 -11.55 14.33 -23.80
CA ALA A 52 -12.22 13.39 -24.65
C ALA A 52 -12.51 12.20 -23.75
N VAL A 53 -13.79 11.98 -23.47
CA VAL A 53 -14.28 10.71 -22.97
C VAL A 53 -13.76 9.74 -24.01
N THR A 54 -12.62 9.15 -23.70
CA THR A 54 -12.03 8.10 -24.49
C THR A 54 -13.08 7.02 -24.29
N ALA A 55 -13.98 6.91 -25.26
CA ALA A 55 -14.98 5.88 -25.29
C ALA A 55 -14.20 4.58 -25.08
N ASP A 56 -14.30 4.05 -23.86
CA ASP A 56 -13.65 2.82 -23.46
C ASP A 56 -14.21 1.77 -24.41
N SER A 57 -13.43 1.47 -25.45
CA SER A 57 -13.71 0.47 -26.47
C SER A 57 -13.55 -0.92 -25.83
N LEU A 58 -14.37 -1.17 -24.83
CA LEU A 58 -14.38 -2.33 -23.95
C LEU A 58 -15.80 -2.89 -23.97
N THR A 59 -16.30 -3.16 -25.17
CA THR A 59 -17.57 -3.84 -25.35
C THR A 59 -17.30 -5.33 -25.10
N PHE A 60 -17.42 -5.76 -23.85
CA PHE A 60 -17.66 -7.17 -23.56
C PHE A 60 -18.94 -7.56 -24.32
N ASP A 61 -18.88 -8.63 -25.11
CA ASP A 61 -20.09 -9.12 -25.75
C ASP A 61 -20.92 -9.83 -24.69
N PHE A 62 -21.97 -9.16 -24.20
CA PHE A 62 -22.87 -9.68 -23.18
C PHE A 62 -23.58 -10.98 -23.63
N ASN A 63 -23.63 -11.24 -24.94
CA ASN A 63 -24.24 -12.43 -25.51
C ASN A 63 -23.32 -13.65 -25.51
N GLN A 64 -22.00 -13.44 -25.41
CA GLN A 64 -21.04 -14.53 -25.28
C GLN A 64 -20.67 -14.77 -23.81
N ASP A 65 -20.43 -16.03 -23.46
CA ASP A 65 -20.01 -16.41 -22.11
C ASP A 65 -18.68 -15.70 -21.74
N ILE A 66 -18.65 -15.04 -20.59
CA ILE A 66 -17.48 -14.29 -20.15
C ILE A 66 -16.31 -15.22 -19.82
N SER A 67 -16.58 -16.49 -19.51
CA SER A 67 -15.53 -17.51 -19.31
C SER A 67 -14.70 -17.79 -20.58
N VAL A 68 -15.26 -17.50 -21.76
CA VAL A 68 -14.55 -17.63 -23.04
C VAL A 68 -13.77 -16.35 -23.37
N GLN A 69 -14.30 -15.20 -22.96
CA GLN A 69 -13.71 -13.88 -23.20
C GLN A 69 -12.60 -13.53 -22.20
N LEU A 70 -12.62 -14.11 -21.00
CA LEU A 70 -11.60 -13.90 -19.98
C LEU A 70 -10.44 -14.89 -20.16
N ILE A 71 -9.26 -14.45 -19.76
CA ILE A 71 -8.13 -15.36 -19.56
C ILE A 71 -8.47 -16.43 -18.51
N PRO A 72 -7.89 -17.63 -18.59
CA PRO A 72 -8.13 -18.69 -17.61
C PRO A 72 -7.79 -18.23 -16.18
N PHE A 73 -8.53 -18.75 -15.20
CA PHE A 73 -8.35 -18.41 -13.78
C PHE A 73 -6.89 -18.50 -13.32
N GLU A 74 -6.15 -19.52 -13.76
CA GLU A 74 -4.76 -19.71 -13.33
C GLU A 74 -3.82 -18.60 -13.84
N ASP A 75 -4.07 -18.05 -15.03
CA ASP A 75 -3.29 -16.94 -15.57
C ASP A 75 -3.70 -15.60 -14.92
N MET A 76 -4.99 -15.43 -14.59
CA MET A 76 -5.43 -14.32 -13.73
C MET A 76 -4.75 -14.37 -12.36
N PHE A 77 -4.62 -15.56 -11.77
CA PHE A 77 -4.00 -15.73 -10.47
C PHE A 77 -2.51 -15.37 -10.51
N LYS A 78 -1.78 -15.76 -11.57
CA LYS A 78 -0.38 -15.33 -11.77
C LYS A 78 -0.25 -13.81 -11.89
N LEU A 79 -1.14 -13.16 -12.65
CA LEU A 79 -1.18 -11.71 -12.74
C LEU A 79 -1.49 -11.06 -11.38
N ALA A 80 -2.47 -11.60 -10.66
CA ALA A 80 -2.84 -11.12 -9.33
C ALA A 80 -1.66 -11.27 -8.35
N LEU A 81 -0.91 -12.36 -8.38
CA LEU A 81 0.30 -12.51 -7.55
C LEU A 81 1.37 -11.46 -7.87
N ALA A 82 1.53 -11.09 -9.15
CA ALA A 82 2.51 -10.10 -9.58
C ALA A 82 2.10 -8.66 -9.20
N TYR A 83 0.81 -8.34 -9.26
CA TYR A 83 0.33 -6.96 -9.13
C TYR A 83 -0.41 -6.64 -7.83
N SER A 84 -0.89 -7.64 -7.09
CA SER A 84 -1.67 -7.46 -5.87
C SER A 84 -0.92 -6.61 -4.82
N PRO A 85 -1.51 -5.50 -4.36
CA PRO A 85 -0.94 -4.67 -3.29
C PRO A 85 -0.72 -5.45 -1.98
N THR A 86 -1.63 -6.38 -1.65
CA THR A 86 -1.56 -7.20 -0.43
C THR A 86 -0.32 -8.08 -0.44
N ILE A 87 -0.04 -8.76 -1.56
CA ILE A 87 1.16 -9.62 -1.68
C ILE A 87 2.43 -8.78 -1.67
N LYS A 88 2.44 -7.62 -2.33
CA LYS A 88 3.58 -6.69 -2.30
C LYS A 88 3.87 -6.19 -0.89
N PHE A 89 2.84 -5.87 -0.12
CA PHE A 89 2.98 -5.48 1.28
C PHE A 89 3.58 -6.61 2.12
N GLU A 90 3.03 -7.82 2.04
CA GLU A 90 3.55 -8.98 2.80
C GLU A 90 4.98 -9.34 2.37
N ALA A 91 5.31 -9.21 1.08
CA ALA A 91 6.68 -9.38 0.58
C ALA A 91 7.65 -8.33 1.14
N ALA A 92 7.23 -7.06 1.23
CA ALA A 92 8.04 -6.01 1.83
C ALA A 92 8.26 -6.23 3.34
N VAL A 93 7.23 -6.71 4.06
CA VAL A 93 7.36 -7.08 5.48
C VAL A 93 8.33 -8.25 5.66
N ALA A 94 8.26 -9.27 4.80
CA ALA A 94 9.21 -10.39 4.80
C ALA A 94 10.65 -9.93 4.54
N ALA A 95 10.85 -9.02 3.58
CA ALA A 95 12.17 -8.43 3.34
C ALA A 95 12.70 -7.66 4.56
N GLY A 96 11.83 -6.92 5.26
CA GLY A 96 12.19 -6.21 6.49
C GLY A 96 12.59 -7.13 7.65
N THR A 97 11.89 -8.24 7.85
CA THR A 97 12.25 -9.23 8.88
C THR A 97 13.51 -10.01 8.51
N GLN A 98 13.73 -10.28 7.22
CA GLN A 98 14.98 -10.85 6.72
C GLN A 98 16.18 -9.93 6.99
N ALA A 99 16.03 -8.63 6.70
CA ALA A 99 17.07 -7.64 6.98
C ALA A 99 17.36 -7.56 8.49
N SER A 100 16.31 -7.61 9.33
CA SER A 100 16.45 -7.63 10.79
C SER A 100 17.21 -8.88 11.29
N TYR A 101 16.91 -10.06 10.74
CA TYR A 101 17.63 -11.29 11.04
C TYR A 101 19.11 -11.21 10.65
N ASN A 102 19.41 -10.66 9.48
CA ASN A 102 20.80 -10.45 9.04
C ASN A 102 21.51 -9.41 9.91
N LEU A 103 20.83 -8.34 10.30
CA LEU A 103 21.35 -7.32 11.22
C LEU A 103 21.74 -7.94 12.57
N SER A 104 20.89 -8.80 13.14
CA SER A 104 21.21 -9.51 14.40
C SER A 104 22.47 -10.38 14.30
N LYS A 105 22.80 -10.90 13.11
CA LYS A 105 24.07 -11.64 12.91
C LYS A 105 25.27 -10.71 12.92
N VAL A 106 25.21 -9.59 12.19
CA VAL A 106 26.35 -8.67 12.04
C VAL A 106 26.51 -7.69 13.20
N GLN A 107 25.54 -7.61 14.12
CA GLN A 107 25.58 -6.70 15.27
C GLN A 107 26.83 -6.86 16.16
N ILE A 108 27.58 -7.97 16.07
CA ILE A 108 28.83 -8.19 16.82
C ILE A 108 29.92 -7.23 16.37
N LEU A 109 29.86 -6.85 15.10
CA LEU A 109 30.80 -5.93 14.49
C LEU A 109 30.57 -4.50 14.98
N GLN A 110 29.40 -4.18 15.55
CA GLN A 110 29.13 -2.85 16.12
C GLN A 110 29.96 -2.56 17.37
N ASN A 111 30.43 -3.60 18.05
CA ASN A 111 31.27 -3.47 19.25
C ASN A 111 32.74 -3.29 18.95
N LEU A 112 33.11 -3.40 17.67
CA LEU A 112 34.43 -3.08 17.18
C LEU A 112 34.38 -1.66 16.61
N THR A 113 34.85 -0.69 17.38
CA THR A 113 34.93 0.71 16.93
C THR A 113 36.39 1.14 16.83
N GLY A 114 36.78 1.59 15.65
CA GLY A 114 38.06 2.27 15.47
C GLY A 114 37.86 3.75 15.78
N TYR A 115 38.72 4.33 16.60
CA TYR A 115 38.74 5.76 16.83
C TYR A 115 40.10 6.34 16.47
N ALA A 116 40.06 7.50 15.82
CA ALA A 116 41.22 8.34 15.57
C ALA A 116 40.88 9.72 16.12
N ASN A 117 41.52 10.10 17.21
CA ASN A 117 41.33 11.39 17.84
C ASN A 117 42.60 12.22 17.67
N TYR A 118 42.44 13.44 17.15
CA TYR A 118 43.47 14.46 17.17
C TYR A 118 43.09 15.48 18.23
N SER A 119 43.97 15.67 19.23
CA SER A 119 43.76 16.68 20.28
C SER A 119 44.92 17.65 20.30
N SER A 120 44.59 18.94 20.18
CA SER A 120 45.52 20.06 20.31
C SER A 120 44.96 21.01 21.37
N GLY A 121 45.68 21.18 22.49
CA GLY A 121 45.24 22.02 23.61
C GLY A 121 46.31 22.15 24.69
N ASN A 122 46.24 23.23 25.48
CA ASN A 122 47.18 23.55 26.56
C ASN A 122 46.87 22.72 27.82
N GLN A 123 47.82 21.89 28.28
CA GLN A 123 47.64 20.99 29.46
C GLN A 123 48.05 21.64 30.80
N ALA A 124 47.86 22.94 30.97
CA ALA A 124 48.30 23.68 32.17
C ALA A 124 47.63 23.24 33.50
N ILE A 125 46.65 22.33 33.50
CA ILE A 125 45.87 21.96 34.70
C ILE A 125 46.42 20.70 35.42
N LEU A 126 47.34 19.93 34.83
CA LEU A 126 47.89 18.71 35.45
C LEU A 126 49.32 18.84 36.02
N SER A 127 49.94 20.03 35.92
CA SER A 127 51.25 20.30 36.52
C SER A 127 51.09 21.03 37.87
N THR A 128 50.62 20.32 38.89
CA THR A 128 50.80 20.71 40.31
C THR A 128 52.05 20.07 40.89
N GLY A 129 53.13 20.04 40.11
CA GLY A 129 54.49 19.74 40.57
C GLY A 129 55.26 21.06 40.68
N THR A 130 55.65 21.40 41.90
CA THR A 130 56.31 22.63 42.35
C THR A 130 57.57 22.98 41.55
N ASN A 131 57.45 23.65 40.39
CA ASN A 131 58.51 24.46 39.77
C ASN A 131 57.89 25.45 38.76
N ALA A 132 57.75 26.72 39.16
CA ALA A 132 57.07 27.79 38.42
C ALA A 132 57.83 28.33 37.18
N ASN A 133 58.97 27.73 36.80
CA ASN A 133 59.79 28.19 35.67
C ASN A 133 59.78 27.25 34.45
N ASP A 134 58.99 26.16 34.49
CA ASP A 134 58.87 25.19 33.38
C ASP A 134 57.39 25.06 32.93
N GLN A 135 56.66 26.18 32.98
CA GLN A 135 55.24 26.29 32.62
C GLN A 135 55.02 26.99 31.28
N LEU A 136 56.08 27.25 30.50
CA LEU A 136 55.97 27.74 29.15
C LEU A 136 56.03 26.56 28.17
N ALA A 137 54.89 26.29 27.54
CA ALA A 137 54.75 25.44 26.36
C ALA A 137 54.76 23.92 26.57
N GLN A 138 53.93 23.40 27.48
CA GLN A 138 53.44 22.03 27.31
C GLN A 138 52.22 22.01 26.36
N ILE A 139 52.44 22.42 25.10
CA ILE A 139 51.50 22.20 24.00
C ILE A 139 51.61 20.72 23.63
N SER A 140 50.79 19.88 24.25
CA SER A 140 50.76 18.46 23.93
C SER A 140 49.84 18.23 22.73
N ASN A 141 50.37 18.41 21.53
CA ASN A 141 49.74 17.92 20.30
C ASN A 141 49.92 16.40 20.25
N GLY A 142 48.82 15.66 20.32
CA GLY A 142 48.85 14.20 20.35
C GLY A 142 47.87 13.58 19.37
N TYR A 143 48.34 12.66 18.55
CA TYR A 143 47.50 11.74 17.78
C TYR A 143 47.21 10.53 18.64
N ARG A 144 45.93 10.22 18.88
CA ARG A 144 45.51 8.98 19.54
C ARG A 144 44.73 8.15 18.54
N TYR A 145 45.37 7.12 18.02
CA TYR A 145 44.70 6.04 17.32
C TYR A 145 44.50 4.88 18.28
N GLY A 146 43.33 4.28 18.26
CA GLY A 146 43.03 3.12 19.08
C GLY A 146 41.84 2.36 18.54
N VAL A 147 41.79 1.09 18.87
CA VAL A 147 40.63 0.23 18.62
C VAL A 147 39.99 0.00 19.97
N ASN A 148 38.71 0.35 20.11
CA ASN A 148 37.93 -0.01 21.27
C ASN A 148 37.12 -1.28 20.94
N VAL A 149 37.31 -2.30 21.77
CA VAL A 149 36.50 -3.51 21.71
C VAL A 149 35.76 -3.62 23.03
N ALA A 150 34.43 -3.48 22.99
CA ALA A 150 33.58 -3.56 24.16
C ALA A 150 32.71 -4.82 24.08
N PHE A 151 33.02 -5.85 24.87
CA PHE A 151 32.19 -7.05 24.95
C PHE A 151 31.25 -6.95 26.15
N SER A 152 29.94 -6.94 25.89
CA SER A 152 28.94 -7.03 26.95
C SER A 152 28.63 -8.49 27.28
N ILE A 153 28.48 -8.85 28.56
CA ILE A 153 28.07 -10.21 28.99
C ILE A 153 26.74 -10.61 28.35
N HIS A 154 25.86 -9.63 28.12
CA HIS A 154 24.58 -9.81 27.41
C HIS A 154 24.75 -10.36 25.98
N GLU A 155 25.86 -10.02 25.31
CA GLU A 155 26.13 -10.48 23.94
C GLU A 155 26.61 -11.92 23.88
N LEU A 156 27.16 -12.44 24.98
CA LEU A 156 27.63 -13.82 25.06
C LEU A 156 26.46 -14.78 25.28
N PHE A 157 25.52 -14.43 26.16
CA PHE A 157 24.42 -15.31 26.56
C PHE A 157 23.06 -14.96 25.92
N GLY A 158 22.76 -13.68 25.71
CA GLY A 158 21.47 -13.23 25.15
C GLY A 158 21.41 -13.29 23.62
N ARG A 159 22.55 -13.22 22.94
CA ARG A 159 22.62 -13.12 21.47
C ARG A 159 22.11 -14.37 20.72
N PRO A 160 22.45 -15.61 21.11
CA PRO A 160 21.88 -16.78 20.44
C PRO A 160 20.34 -16.79 20.51
N GLN A 161 19.78 -16.31 21.63
CA GLN A 161 18.33 -16.19 21.80
C GLN A 161 17.75 -15.10 20.90
N GLN A 162 18.41 -13.94 20.77
CA GLN A 162 18.01 -12.87 19.86
C GLN A 162 18.04 -13.32 18.40
N ILE A 163 19.08 -14.02 17.96
CA ILE A 163 19.17 -14.57 16.60
C ILE A 163 18.08 -15.61 16.37
N ARG A 164 17.81 -16.49 17.35
CA ARG A 164 16.74 -17.48 17.27
C ARG A 164 15.37 -16.81 17.17
N LEU A 165 15.13 -15.75 17.94
CA LEU A 165 13.90 -14.96 17.89
C LEU A 165 13.73 -14.28 16.53
N ALA A 166 14.78 -13.62 16.02
CA ALA A 166 14.74 -12.97 14.72
C ALA A 166 14.51 -13.98 13.57
N LYS A 167 15.12 -15.17 13.66
CA LYS A 167 14.85 -16.28 12.73
C LYS A 167 13.40 -16.74 12.79
N ALA A 168 12.88 -17.01 14.00
CA ALA A 168 11.49 -17.43 14.17
C ALA A 168 10.50 -16.39 13.63
N ASN A 169 10.78 -15.10 13.83
CA ASN A 169 9.96 -14.02 13.29
C ASN A 169 10.01 -13.97 11.74
N TYR A 170 11.19 -14.20 11.14
CA TYR A 170 11.33 -14.30 9.69
C TYR A 170 10.56 -15.50 9.14
N ASP A 171 10.72 -16.69 9.75
CA ASP A 171 10.03 -17.91 9.35
C ASP A 171 8.50 -17.73 9.47
N ALA A 172 8.01 -17.12 10.55
CA ALA A 172 6.59 -16.79 10.73
C ALA A 172 6.07 -15.80 9.66
N THR A 173 6.89 -14.85 9.24
CA THR A 173 6.53 -13.89 8.18
C THR A 173 6.44 -14.56 6.81
N ILE A 174 7.31 -15.53 6.52
CA ILE A 174 7.21 -16.34 5.29
C ILE A 174 5.89 -17.12 5.25
N GLU A 175 5.54 -17.79 6.34
CA GLU A 175 4.28 -18.54 6.40
C GLU A 175 3.07 -17.61 6.30
N ARG A 176 3.14 -16.42 6.92
CA ARG A 176 2.12 -15.38 6.77
C ARG A 176 1.95 -14.93 5.32
N LYS A 177 3.05 -14.75 4.57
CA LYS A 177 2.99 -14.45 3.13
C LYS A 177 2.30 -15.58 2.36
N ARG A 178 2.63 -16.85 2.63
CA ARG A 178 1.97 -18.00 1.98
C ARG A 178 0.47 -18.06 2.29
N LEU A 179 0.07 -17.77 3.54
CA LEU A 179 -1.35 -17.65 3.90
C LEU A 179 -2.03 -16.53 3.11
N ALA A 180 -1.37 -15.39 2.91
CA ALA A 180 -1.90 -14.31 2.08
C ALA A 180 -2.07 -14.73 0.61
N GLU A 181 -1.16 -15.53 0.05
CA GLU A 181 -1.28 -16.08 -1.31
C GLU A 181 -2.46 -17.05 -1.44
N ILE A 182 -2.65 -17.94 -0.46
CA ILE A 182 -3.81 -18.85 -0.41
C ILE A 182 -5.11 -18.06 -0.28
N GLN A 183 -5.13 -17.05 0.58
CA GLN A 183 -6.28 -16.18 0.78
C GLN A 183 -6.63 -15.42 -0.50
N LEU A 184 -5.63 -14.86 -1.18
CA LEU A 184 -5.78 -14.20 -2.47
C LEU A 184 -6.41 -15.15 -3.50
N ARG A 185 -5.93 -16.39 -3.56
CA ARG A 185 -6.47 -17.40 -4.49
C ARG A 185 -7.95 -17.68 -4.24
N ARG A 186 -8.33 -17.86 -2.97
CA ARG A 186 -9.71 -18.12 -2.56
C ARG A 186 -10.62 -16.95 -2.91
N ASP A 187 -10.19 -15.74 -2.58
CA ASP A 187 -11.00 -14.54 -2.79
C ASP A 187 -11.14 -14.23 -4.29
N LEU A 188 -10.07 -14.40 -5.07
CA LEU A 188 -10.11 -14.30 -6.53
C LEU A 188 -11.05 -15.34 -7.14
N PHE A 189 -11.03 -16.57 -6.64
CA PHE A 189 -11.93 -17.62 -7.10
C PHE A 189 -13.39 -17.25 -6.84
N ASN A 190 -13.72 -16.77 -5.64
CA ASN A 190 -15.07 -16.34 -5.30
C ASN A 190 -15.53 -15.18 -6.21
N LEU A 191 -14.69 -14.16 -6.41
CA LEU A 191 -14.99 -13.03 -7.31
C LEU A 191 -15.22 -13.49 -8.76
N TYR A 192 -14.41 -14.42 -9.24
CA TYR A 192 -14.57 -15.01 -10.57
C TYR A 192 -15.91 -15.76 -10.70
N GLN A 193 -16.28 -16.55 -9.70
CA GLN A 193 -17.55 -17.27 -9.69
C GLN A 193 -18.74 -16.32 -9.57
N ASP A 194 -18.64 -15.27 -8.77
CA ASP A 194 -19.68 -14.24 -8.62
C ASP A 194 -19.90 -13.48 -9.92
N LEU A 195 -18.84 -13.19 -10.67
CA LEU A 195 -18.92 -12.57 -12.00
C LEU A 195 -19.66 -13.47 -13.00
N LEU A 196 -19.30 -14.76 -13.05
CA LEU A 196 -19.97 -15.74 -13.91
C LEU A 196 -21.45 -15.88 -13.54
N LEU A 197 -21.77 -15.89 -12.25
CA LEU A 197 -23.14 -15.95 -11.77
C LEU A 197 -23.92 -14.69 -12.15
N ALA A 198 -23.34 -13.51 -11.95
CA ALA A 198 -23.96 -12.23 -12.30
C ALA A 198 -24.27 -12.14 -13.81
N GLN A 199 -23.37 -12.66 -14.65
CA GLN A 199 -23.62 -12.74 -16.10
C GLN A 199 -24.81 -13.66 -16.41
N LYS A 200 -24.84 -14.87 -15.83
CA LYS A 200 -25.94 -15.83 -16.06
C LYS A 200 -27.28 -15.25 -15.63
N ILE A 201 -27.32 -14.57 -14.49
CA ILE A 201 -28.52 -13.88 -14.01
C ILE A 201 -28.93 -12.79 -15.00
N LEU A 202 -27.99 -11.96 -15.47
CA LEU A 202 -28.27 -10.93 -16.46
C LEU A 202 -28.87 -11.51 -17.75
N GLN A 203 -28.30 -12.61 -18.27
CA GLN A 203 -28.84 -13.27 -19.47
C GLN A 203 -30.26 -13.80 -19.27
N ILE A 204 -30.55 -14.39 -18.09
CA ILE A 204 -31.90 -14.85 -17.75
C ILE A 204 -32.86 -13.66 -17.72
N ARG A 205 -32.48 -12.55 -17.07
CA ARG A 205 -33.32 -11.34 -16.97
C ARG A 205 -33.56 -10.67 -18.32
N LEU A 206 -32.57 -10.66 -19.21
CA LEU A 206 -32.73 -10.16 -20.57
C LEU A 206 -33.74 -11.00 -21.36
N ARG A 207 -33.72 -12.33 -21.23
CA ARG A 207 -34.73 -13.20 -21.85
C ARG A 207 -36.13 -12.97 -21.28
N ASP A 208 -36.23 -12.81 -19.97
CA ASP A 208 -37.49 -12.51 -19.27
C ASP A 208 -38.08 -11.16 -19.70
N ASP A 209 -37.23 -10.14 -19.92
CA ASP A 209 -37.64 -8.84 -20.45
C ASP A 209 -38.18 -8.92 -21.88
N GLN A 210 -37.52 -9.69 -22.75
CA GLN A 210 -38.04 -9.91 -24.11
C GLN A 210 -39.39 -10.65 -24.11
N ALA A 211 -39.55 -11.65 -23.24
CA ALA A 211 -40.82 -12.36 -23.08
C ALA A 211 -41.92 -11.43 -22.53
N SER A 212 -41.59 -10.62 -21.52
CA SER A 212 -42.52 -9.64 -20.91
C SER A 212 -42.92 -8.55 -21.91
N LEU A 213 -41.99 -8.06 -22.74
CA LEU A 213 -42.27 -7.11 -23.81
C LEU A 213 -43.21 -7.69 -24.87
N ALA A 214 -42.99 -8.95 -25.27
CA ALA A 214 -43.86 -9.63 -26.22
C ALA A 214 -45.29 -9.78 -25.64
N ALA A 215 -45.42 -10.19 -24.38
CA ALA A 215 -46.71 -10.31 -23.71
C ALA A 215 -47.42 -8.95 -23.59
N TYR A 216 -46.71 -7.89 -23.21
CA TYR A 216 -47.24 -6.52 -23.18
C TYR A 216 -47.77 -6.08 -24.55
N ARG A 217 -47.01 -6.31 -25.63
CA ARG A 217 -47.44 -5.97 -27.00
C ARG A 217 -48.67 -6.76 -27.46
N ILE A 218 -48.77 -8.03 -27.10
CA ILE A 218 -49.95 -8.85 -27.41
C ILE A 218 -51.17 -8.30 -26.67
N ALA A 219 -51.03 -8.02 -25.37
CA ALA A 219 -52.11 -7.45 -24.56
C ALA A 219 -52.59 -6.09 -25.09
N GLU A 220 -51.67 -5.22 -25.53
CA GLU A 220 -52.01 -3.94 -26.16
C GLU A 220 -52.87 -4.14 -27.43
N VAL A 221 -52.47 -5.08 -28.31
CA VAL A 221 -53.23 -5.40 -29.53
C VAL A 221 -54.59 -6.02 -29.22
N GLU A 222 -54.69 -6.86 -28.18
CA GLU A 222 -55.96 -7.46 -27.77
C GLU A 222 -56.90 -6.45 -27.10
N LEU A 223 -56.37 -5.51 -26.33
CA LEU A 223 -57.13 -4.41 -25.73
C LEU A 223 -57.73 -3.51 -26.83
N GLN A 224 -56.92 -3.15 -27.84
CA GLN A 224 -57.39 -2.37 -28.99
C GLN A 224 -58.50 -3.06 -29.78
N LYS A 225 -58.51 -4.40 -29.77
CA LYS A 225 -59.57 -5.23 -30.37
C LYS A 225 -60.76 -5.47 -29.43
N GLY A 226 -60.74 -4.94 -28.20
CA GLY A 226 -61.75 -5.14 -27.18
C GLY A 226 -61.85 -6.59 -26.67
N LYS A 227 -60.81 -7.41 -26.86
CA LYS A 227 -60.81 -8.82 -26.48
C LYS A 227 -60.47 -9.06 -25.01
N ILE A 228 -59.73 -8.14 -24.39
CA ILE A 228 -59.34 -8.20 -22.98
C ILE A 228 -59.80 -6.93 -22.25
N ALA A 229 -59.97 -7.06 -20.93
CA ALA A 229 -60.31 -5.93 -20.07
C ALA A 229 -59.09 -5.00 -19.82
N PRO A 230 -59.28 -3.69 -19.64
CA PRO A 230 -58.19 -2.75 -19.36
C PRO A 230 -57.34 -3.13 -18.14
N GLU A 231 -57.93 -3.79 -17.14
CA GLU A 231 -57.25 -4.26 -15.94
C GLU A 231 -56.19 -5.32 -16.28
N ALA A 232 -56.48 -6.22 -17.23
CA ALA A 232 -55.54 -7.24 -17.69
C ALA A 232 -54.35 -6.61 -18.45
N HIS A 233 -54.60 -5.54 -19.20
CA HIS A 233 -53.52 -4.77 -19.85
C HIS A 233 -52.65 -4.05 -18.82
N ALA A 234 -53.25 -3.39 -17.83
CA ALA A 234 -52.51 -2.70 -16.76
C ALA A 234 -51.61 -3.67 -15.97
N PHE A 235 -52.08 -4.90 -15.70
CA PHE A 235 -51.27 -5.94 -15.08
C PHE A 235 -50.02 -6.30 -15.92
N ASN A 236 -50.18 -6.51 -17.23
CA ASN A 236 -49.05 -6.81 -18.13
C ASN A 236 -48.08 -5.62 -18.26
N SER A 237 -48.59 -4.39 -18.27
CA SER A 237 -47.76 -3.17 -18.26
C SER A 237 -46.92 -3.07 -16.99
N ASN A 238 -47.53 -3.29 -15.82
CA ASN A 238 -46.80 -3.30 -14.55
C ASN A 238 -45.74 -4.40 -14.50
N ARG A 239 -46.10 -5.61 -14.96
CA ARG A 239 -45.16 -6.73 -15.08
C ARG A 239 -43.96 -6.39 -15.96
N TYR A 240 -44.19 -5.76 -17.12
CA TYR A 240 -43.10 -5.32 -18.00
C TYR A 240 -42.20 -4.26 -17.33
N ALA A 241 -42.79 -3.27 -16.66
CA ALA A 241 -42.05 -2.24 -15.93
C ALA A 241 -41.18 -2.86 -14.81
N GLU A 242 -41.71 -3.82 -14.05
CA GLU A 242 -40.97 -4.57 -13.04
C GLU A 242 -39.80 -5.35 -13.65
N THR A 243 -40.05 -6.14 -14.70
CA THR A 243 -38.99 -6.93 -15.35
C THR A 243 -37.86 -6.01 -15.85
N ARG A 244 -38.20 -4.88 -16.47
CA ARG A 244 -37.21 -3.89 -16.92
C ARG A 244 -36.37 -3.33 -15.78
N ALA A 245 -36.99 -3.03 -14.63
CA ALA A 245 -36.25 -2.60 -13.44
C ALA A 245 -35.28 -3.69 -12.95
N THR A 246 -35.69 -4.95 -12.94
CA THR A 246 -34.81 -6.07 -12.53
C THR A 246 -33.64 -6.31 -13.49
N VAL A 247 -33.82 -6.05 -14.80
CA VAL A 247 -32.73 -6.09 -15.78
C VAL A 247 -31.67 -5.03 -15.47
N GLU A 248 -32.08 -3.79 -15.21
CA GLU A 248 -31.15 -2.71 -14.89
C GLU A 248 -30.39 -2.98 -13.58
N GLN A 249 -31.06 -3.58 -12.59
CA GLN A 249 -30.41 -4.05 -11.37
C GLN A 249 -29.37 -5.16 -11.66
N ALA A 250 -29.72 -6.13 -12.52
CA ALA A 250 -28.80 -7.20 -12.90
C ALA A 250 -27.58 -6.67 -13.68
N LYS A 251 -27.78 -5.71 -14.59
CA LYS A 251 -26.69 -5.02 -15.31
C LYS A 251 -25.75 -4.32 -14.33
N THR A 252 -26.32 -3.58 -13.38
CA THR A 252 -25.55 -2.89 -12.34
C THR A 252 -24.72 -3.88 -11.51
N SER A 253 -25.32 -5.02 -11.12
CA SER A 253 -24.61 -6.07 -10.37
C SER A 253 -23.43 -6.64 -11.17
N PHE A 254 -23.64 -6.93 -12.45
CA PHE A 254 -22.60 -7.44 -13.35
C PHE A 254 -21.44 -6.45 -13.51
N ILE A 255 -21.75 -5.16 -13.72
CA ILE A 255 -20.74 -4.10 -13.83
C ILE A 255 -19.94 -3.97 -12.53
N LYS A 256 -20.61 -4.05 -11.37
CA LYS A 256 -19.93 -4.04 -10.06
C LYS A 256 -18.99 -5.22 -9.89
N ALA A 257 -19.41 -6.43 -10.30
CA ALA A 257 -18.57 -7.62 -10.23
C ALA A 257 -17.31 -7.50 -11.11
N ILE A 258 -17.45 -6.89 -12.30
CA ILE A 258 -16.32 -6.55 -13.17
C ILE A 258 -15.31 -5.64 -12.47
N TYR A 259 -15.77 -4.52 -11.92
CA TYR A 259 -14.86 -3.57 -11.26
C TYR A 259 -14.25 -4.13 -9.97
N ALA A 260 -14.99 -4.97 -9.24
CA ALA A 260 -14.47 -5.66 -8.07
C ALA A 260 -13.30 -6.59 -8.45
N LEU A 261 -13.42 -7.30 -9.57
CA LEU A 261 -12.34 -8.15 -10.08
C LEU A 261 -11.12 -7.34 -10.52
N GLU A 262 -11.33 -6.23 -11.23
CA GLU A 262 -10.27 -5.31 -11.67
C GLU A 262 -9.46 -4.76 -10.48
N LEU A 263 -10.16 -4.27 -9.45
CA LEU A 263 -9.54 -3.74 -8.24
C LEU A 263 -8.73 -4.81 -7.49
N PHE A 264 -9.23 -6.05 -7.48
CA PHE A 264 -8.59 -7.14 -6.74
C PHE A 264 -7.33 -7.68 -7.43
N VAL A 265 -7.36 -7.79 -8.76
CA VAL A 265 -6.18 -8.19 -9.57
C VAL A 265 -5.17 -7.05 -9.66
N GLY A 266 -5.63 -5.79 -9.59
CA GLY A 266 -4.78 -4.61 -9.69
C GLY A 266 -4.33 -4.29 -11.13
N VAL A 267 -5.05 -4.82 -12.12
CA VAL A 267 -4.75 -4.68 -13.55
C VAL A 267 -6.05 -4.31 -14.27
N PRO A 268 -6.03 -3.31 -15.18
CA PRO A 268 -7.22 -2.90 -15.90
C PRO A 268 -7.79 -4.05 -16.73
N ILE A 269 -9.12 -4.13 -16.82
CA ILE A 269 -9.80 -5.27 -17.43
C ILE A 269 -9.45 -5.51 -18.91
N ARG A 270 -8.90 -4.48 -19.59
CA ARG A 270 -8.33 -4.58 -20.94
C ARG A 270 -7.28 -5.69 -21.07
N GLN A 271 -6.48 -5.91 -20.03
CA GLN A 271 -5.41 -6.91 -20.04
C GLN A 271 -5.91 -8.30 -19.61
N LEU A 272 -7.15 -8.39 -19.13
CA LEU A 272 -7.81 -9.64 -18.73
C LEU A 272 -8.67 -10.24 -19.85
N LYS A 273 -8.87 -9.50 -20.95
CA LYS A 273 -9.55 -9.99 -22.14
C LYS A 273 -8.61 -10.89 -22.94
N ARG A 274 -9.07 -12.09 -23.26
CA ARG A 274 -8.41 -13.00 -24.20
C ARG A 274 -8.56 -12.39 -25.60
N VAL A 275 -7.42 -12.11 -26.25
CA VAL A 275 -7.37 -11.63 -27.64
C VAL A 275 -7.90 -12.71 -28.58
#